data_AF-A0A6M4G0Z5-F1
#
_entry.id   AF-A0A6M4G0Z5-F1
#
_cell.length_a   1.000
_cell.length_b   1.000
_cell.length_c   1.000
_cell.angle_alpha   90.00
_cell.angle_beta   90.00
_cell.angle_gamma   90.00
#
_symmetry.space_group_name_H-M   'P 1'
#
loop_
_entity.id
_entity.type
_entity.pdbx_description
1 polymer ?
#
loop_
_entity_poly.entity_id
_entity_poly.type
_entity_poly.pdbx_seq_one_letter_code
_entity_poly.pdbx_strand_id
1 'polypeptide(L)'
;MFTLYGIKNCDTCRRARKAMDGSGIPYQFHDLREDGLSAALLEHLLEKVPVVEALNKRSTTWRNLPDEQKQGVDANSARELLLANPTLLKRPLLDTGDEILVGYRDGDYDDLQG
;
A
#
# COMPACT_ATOMS: atom_id res chain seq x y z
N MET A 1 -4.69 14.24 8.20
CA MET A 1 -4.33 14.57 6.80
C MET A 1 -4.16 13.25 6.09
N PHE A 2 -4.87 13.03 4.98
CA PHE A 2 -4.84 11.74 4.31
C PHE A 2 -3.65 11.59 3.39
N THR A 3 -3.06 10.40 3.37
CA THR A 3 -1.96 10.06 2.46
C THR A 3 -2.28 8.76 1.73
N LEU A 4 -2.32 8.85 0.40
CA LEU A 4 -2.57 7.72 -0.47
C LEU A 4 -1.25 7.23 -1.06
N TYR A 5 -0.80 6.06 -0.62
CA TYR A 5 0.39 5.39 -1.12
C TYR A 5 0.01 4.49 -2.29
N GLY A 6 0.69 4.67 -3.43
CA GLY A 6 0.36 3.92 -4.62
C GLY A 6 1.46 3.98 -5.66
N ILE A 7 1.09 3.69 -6.91
CA ILE A 7 1.91 4.00 -8.08
C ILE A 7 1.02 4.63 -9.14
N LYS A 8 1.58 5.49 -10.00
CA LYS A 8 0.84 6.10 -11.12
C LYS A 8 0.18 5.07 -12.03
N ASN A 9 0.89 3.99 -12.36
CA ASN A 9 0.42 2.91 -13.25
C ASN A 9 -0.35 1.81 -12.49
N CYS A 10 -1.39 2.18 -11.76
CA CYS A 10 -2.31 1.25 -11.11
C CYS A 10 -3.75 1.72 -11.29
N ASP A 11 -4.60 0.90 -11.91
CA ASP A 11 -6.03 1.21 -12.12
C ASP A 11 -6.76 1.43 -10.79
N THR A 12 -6.50 0.58 -9.79
CA THR A 12 -7.11 0.71 -8.46
C THR A 12 -6.70 2.02 -7.77
N CYS A 13 -5.42 2.42 -7.87
CA CYS A 13 -4.97 3.71 -7.33
C CYS A 13 -5.62 4.89 -8.07
N ARG A 14 -5.81 4.80 -9.39
CA ARG A 14 -6.51 5.83 -10.16
C ARG A 14 -7.98 5.98 -9.72
N ARG A 15 -8.66 4.86 -9.47
CA ARG A 15 -10.05 4.86 -8.98
C ARG A 15 -10.17 5.45 -7.57
N ALA A 16 -9.27 5.05 -6.67
CA ALA A 16 -9.17 5.60 -5.32
C ALA A 16 -9.00 7.12 -5.33
N ARG A 17 -8.03 7.63 -6.11
CA ARG A 17 -7.82 9.08 -6.27
C ARG A 17 -9.07 9.79 -6.78
N LYS A 18 -9.69 9.25 -7.84
CA LYS A 18 -10.91 9.83 -8.40
C LYS A 18 -12.06 9.90 -7.40
N ALA A 19 -12.19 8.92 -6.50
CA ALA A 19 -13.18 8.95 -5.44
C ALA A 19 -12.89 10.07 -4.43
N MET A 20 -11.65 10.18 -3.96
CA MET A 20 -11.25 11.24 -3.03
C MET A 20 -11.39 12.64 -3.66
N ASP A 21 -10.94 12.80 -4.91
CA ASP A 21 -11.09 14.03 -5.70
C ASP A 21 -12.58 14.39 -5.87
N GLY A 22 -13.43 13.40 -6.14
CA GLY A 22 -14.88 13.56 -6.32
C GLY A 22 -15.60 13.97 -5.03
N SER A 23 -15.12 13.51 -3.87
CA SER A 23 -15.62 13.89 -2.55
C SER A 23 -15.01 15.19 -2.02
N GLY A 24 -14.06 15.80 -2.76
CA GLY A 24 -13.39 17.04 -2.35
C GLY A 24 -12.45 16.88 -1.15
N ILE A 25 -12.02 15.65 -0.87
CA ILE A 25 -11.19 15.32 0.28
C ILE A 25 -9.72 15.64 -0.05
N PRO A 26 -9.02 16.49 0.72
CA PRO A 26 -7.61 16.76 0.48
C PRO A 26 -6.74 15.56 0.89
N TYR A 27 -5.88 15.10 -0.01
CA TYR A 27 -4.90 14.06 0.28
C TYR A 27 -3.56 14.31 -0.40
N GLN A 28 -2.52 13.73 0.16
CA GLN A 28 -1.21 13.64 -0.47
C GLN A 28 -1.08 12.30 -1.19
N PHE A 29 -0.63 12.31 -2.44
CA PHE A 29 -0.28 11.08 -3.14
C PHE A 29 1.23 10.83 -3.05
N HIS A 30 1.61 9.63 -2.61
CA HIS A 30 3.01 9.20 -2.52
C HIS A 30 3.21 8.03 -3.50
N ASP A 31 4.09 8.21 -4.49
CA ASP A 31 4.40 7.16 -5.46
C ASP A 31 5.53 6.28 -4.93
N LEU A 32 5.20 5.07 -4.50
CA LEU A 32 6.16 4.10 -3.94
C LEU A 32 7.26 3.67 -4.93
N ARG A 33 7.10 3.94 -6.23
CA ARG A 33 8.10 3.65 -7.26
C ARG A 33 9.01 4.84 -7.54
N GLU A 34 8.48 6.06 -7.53
CA GLU A 34 9.27 7.28 -7.78
C GLU A 34 9.86 7.86 -6.49
N ASP A 35 9.05 7.99 -5.45
CA ASP A 35 9.44 8.53 -4.14
C ASP A 35 10.08 7.46 -3.24
N GLY A 36 9.84 6.19 -3.56
CA GLY A 36 10.38 5.03 -2.84
C GLY A 36 9.61 4.68 -1.57
N LEU A 37 10.08 3.63 -0.88
CA LEU A 37 9.56 3.18 0.40
C LEU A 37 10.71 3.19 1.42
N SER A 38 10.64 4.11 2.39
CA SER A 38 11.63 4.16 3.46
C SER A 38 11.30 3.15 4.57
N ALA A 39 12.31 2.75 5.34
CA ALA A 39 12.11 1.90 6.51
C ALA A 39 11.12 2.52 7.51
N ALA A 40 11.23 3.82 7.78
CA ALA A 40 10.33 4.53 8.68
C ALA A 40 8.88 4.52 8.18
N LEU A 41 8.66 4.73 6.88
CA LEU A 41 7.32 4.65 6.30
C LEU A 41 6.78 3.22 6.39
N LEU A 42 7.60 2.21 6.06
CA LEU A 42 7.16 0.83 6.17
C LEU A 42 6.77 0.47 7.60
N GLU A 43 7.57 0.83 8.61
CA GLU A 43 7.22 0.58 10.01
C GLU A 43 5.88 1.23 10.38
N HIS A 44 5.68 2.50 10.01
CA HIS A 44 4.39 3.19 10.20
C HIS A 44 3.21 2.43 9.58
N LEU A 45 3.38 1.93 8.35
CA LEU A 45 2.35 1.11 7.70
C LEU A 45 2.10 -0.20 8.46
N LEU A 46 3.16 -0.83 8.95
CA LEU A 46 3.09 -2.13 9.63
C LEU A 46 2.65 -2.07 11.09
N GLU A 47 2.69 -0.90 11.71
CA GLU A 47 2.09 -0.67 13.04
C GLU A 47 0.56 -0.80 12.98
N LYS A 48 -0.05 -0.44 11.85
CA LYS A 48 -1.51 -0.47 11.67
C LYS A 48 -1.99 -1.69 10.89
N VAL A 49 -1.18 -2.19 9.95
CA VAL A 49 -1.54 -3.30 9.06
C VAL A 49 -0.58 -4.46 9.23
N PRO A 50 -1.06 -5.68 9.50
CA PRO A 50 -0.21 -6.85 9.52
C PRO A 50 0.53 -7.01 8.18
N VAL A 51 1.84 -7.24 8.22
CA VAL A 51 2.68 -7.34 7.01
C VAL A 51 2.17 -8.37 6.00
N VAL A 52 1.54 -9.45 6.48
CA VAL A 52 0.93 -10.49 5.62
C VAL A 52 -0.25 -9.94 4.81
N GLU A 53 -0.98 -8.97 5.35
CA GLU A 53 -2.07 -8.28 4.67
C GLU A 53 -1.56 -7.18 3.74
N ALA A 54 -0.54 -6.44 4.16
CA ALA A 54 0.12 -5.44 3.31
C ALA A 54 0.84 -6.06 2.11
N LEU A 55 1.28 -7.32 2.21
CA LEU A 55 1.99 -8.03 1.15
C LEU A 55 1.05 -8.58 0.05
N ASN A 56 1.34 -8.24 -1.20
CA ASN A 56 0.63 -8.74 -2.36
C ASN A 56 1.20 -10.08 -2.86
N LYS A 57 0.83 -11.17 -2.17
CA LYS A 57 1.16 -12.55 -2.54
C LYS A 57 0.59 -13.00 -3.90
N ARG A 58 -0.32 -12.22 -4.50
CA ARG A 58 -0.89 -12.52 -5.83
C ARG A 58 -0.15 -11.82 -6.97
N SER A 59 0.78 -10.92 -6.66
CA SER A 59 1.54 -10.18 -7.66
C SER A 59 2.48 -11.08 -8.47
N THR A 60 2.78 -10.67 -9.70
CA THR A 60 3.81 -11.32 -10.53
C THR A 60 5.18 -11.26 -9.88
N THR A 61 5.52 -10.14 -9.23
CA THR A 61 6.75 -9.99 -8.45
C THR A 61 6.86 -11.10 -7.40
N TRP A 62 5.80 -11.35 -6.62
CA TRP A 62 5.80 -12.44 -5.63
C TRP A 62 5.97 -13.81 -6.28
N ARG A 63 5.28 -14.07 -7.40
CA ARG A 63 5.38 -15.34 -8.12
C ARG A 63 6.80 -15.59 -8.64
N ASN A 64 7.49 -14.53 -9.06
CA ASN A 64 8.85 -14.58 -9.57
C ASN A 64 9.93 -14.68 -8.48
N LEU A 65 9.58 -14.57 -7.20
CA LEU A 65 10.55 -14.79 -6.12
C LEU A 65 10.99 -16.26 -6.07
N PRO A 66 12.23 -16.54 -5.67
CA PRO A 66 12.69 -17.90 -5.38
C PRO A 66 11.83 -18.57 -4.31
N ASP A 67 11.62 -19.88 -4.41
CA ASP A 67 10.76 -20.60 -3.46
C ASP A 67 11.31 -20.57 -2.03
N GLU A 68 12.63 -20.49 -1.86
CA GLU A 68 13.30 -20.29 -0.56
C GLU A 68 12.83 -19.00 0.13
N GLN A 69 12.67 -17.92 -0.65
CA GLN A 69 12.15 -16.66 -0.13
C GLN A 69 10.65 -16.71 0.15
N LYS A 70 9.89 -17.65 -0.46
CA LYS A 70 8.45 -17.80 -0.22
C LYS A 70 8.14 -18.71 0.99
N GLN A 71 8.93 -19.76 1.18
CA GLN A 71 8.69 -20.79 2.21
C GLN A 71 9.09 -20.31 3.63
N GLY A 72 9.92 -19.27 3.74
CA GLY A 72 10.37 -18.70 5.01
C GLY A 72 9.94 -17.24 5.25
N VAL A 73 8.79 -16.81 4.71
CA VAL A 73 8.32 -15.44 4.96
C VAL A 73 7.76 -15.32 6.36
N ASP A 74 8.58 -14.74 7.24
CA ASP A 74 8.21 -14.21 8.53
C ASP A 74 8.04 -12.68 8.44
N ALA A 75 7.78 -12.04 9.57
CA ALA A 75 7.56 -10.59 9.58
C ALA A 75 8.80 -9.78 9.19
N ASN A 76 10.00 -10.26 9.53
CA ASN A 76 11.25 -9.56 9.23
C ASN A 76 11.66 -9.73 7.77
N SER A 77 11.59 -10.95 7.24
CA SER A 77 11.91 -11.22 5.84
C SER A 77 10.87 -10.59 4.91
N ALA A 78 9.61 -10.51 5.31
CA ALA A 78 8.60 -9.74 4.58
C ALA A 78 8.93 -8.24 4.52
N ARG A 79 9.44 -7.64 5.61
CA ARG A 79 9.86 -6.23 5.65
C ARG A 79 11.00 -5.96 4.66
N GLU A 80 12.03 -6.80 4.70
CA GLU A 80 13.16 -6.70 3.78
C GLU A 80 12.71 -6.84 2.32
N LEU A 81 11.80 -7.79 2.03
CA LEU A 81 11.24 -7.96 0.69
C LEU A 81 10.45 -6.72 0.23
N LEU A 82 9.67 -6.11 1.10
CA LEU A 82 8.91 -4.90 0.79
C LEU A 82 9.82 -3.69 0.55
N LEU A 83 10.88 -3.52 1.35
CA LEU A 83 11.86 -2.45 1.14
C LEU A 83 12.64 -2.64 -0.16
N ALA A 84 13.07 -3.86 -0.46
CA ALA A 84 13.76 -4.18 -1.70
C ALA A 84 12.83 -4.08 -2.93
N ASN A 85 11.54 -4.40 -2.75
CA ASN A 85 10.55 -4.41 -3.83
C ASN A 85 9.25 -3.72 -3.38
N PRO A 86 9.17 -2.38 -3.41
CA PRO A 86 7.98 -1.65 -2.99
C PRO A 86 6.71 -2.04 -3.75
N THR A 87 6.86 -2.58 -4.97
CA THR A 87 5.73 -3.09 -5.78
C THR A 87 5.06 -4.34 -5.21
N LEU A 88 5.70 -5.04 -4.27
CA LEU A 88 5.10 -6.15 -3.52
C LEU A 88 4.05 -5.67 -2.52
N LEU A 89 4.04 -4.39 -2.16
CA LEU A 89 3.00 -3.83 -1.31
C LEU A 89 1.66 -3.84 -2.05
N LYS A 90 0.59 -4.23 -1.36
CA LYS A 90 -0.78 -4.03 -1.82
C LYS A 90 -1.02 -2.53 -1.95
N ARG A 91 -1.73 -2.17 -3.01
CA ARG A 91 -1.93 -0.78 -3.43
C ARG A 91 -3.36 -0.62 -3.94
N PRO A 92 -3.99 0.55 -3.73
CA PRO A 92 -3.50 1.66 -2.91
C PRO A 92 -3.47 1.31 -1.42
N LEU A 93 -2.70 2.04 -0.61
CA LEU A 93 -2.88 2.12 0.84
C LEU A 93 -3.29 3.54 1.17
N LEU A 94 -4.41 3.71 1.87
CA LEU A 94 -4.84 5.01 2.35
C LEU A 94 -4.60 5.10 3.84
N ASP A 95 -3.70 6.00 4.23
CA ASP A 95 -3.49 6.37 5.62
C ASP A 95 -4.42 7.52 5.99
N THR A 96 -5.33 7.26 6.93
CA THR A 96 -6.28 8.25 7.42
C THR A 96 -5.72 9.07 8.59
N GLY A 97 -4.58 8.66 9.15
CA GLY A 97 -4.01 9.11 10.42
C GLY A 97 -4.38 8.20 11.59
N ASP A 98 -5.60 7.65 11.58
CA ASP A 98 -6.07 6.74 12.61
C ASP A 98 -5.83 5.27 12.22
N GLU A 99 -6.10 4.95 10.97
CA GLU A 99 -5.99 3.62 10.40
C GLU A 99 -5.43 3.65 8.97
N ILE A 100 -5.13 2.46 8.45
CA ILE A 100 -4.63 2.29 7.09
C ILE A 100 -5.54 1.32 6.35
N LEU A 101 -6.21 1.83 5.32
CA LEU A 101 -7.07 1.04 4.45
C LEU A 101 -6.23 0.39 3.35
N VAL A 102 -6.38 -0.93 3.20
CA VAL A 102 -5.59 -1.73 2.27
C VAL A 102 -6.40 -2.06 1.01
N GLY A 103 -5.99 -1.46 -0.11
CA GLY A 103 -6.69 -1.56 -1.38
C GLY A 103 -7.79 -0.51 -1.51
N TYR A 104 -8.59 -0.65 -2.57
CA TYR A 104 -9.77 0.18 -2.79
C TYR A 104 -10.81 -0.59 -3.61
N ARG A 105 -12.06 -0.44 -3.21
CA ARG A 105 -13.29 -0.84 -3.91
C ARG A 105 -14.22 0.37 -3.94
N ASP A 106 -15.15 0.37 -4.90
CA ASP A 106 -16.12 1.48 -4.98
C ASP A 106 -16.97 1.53 -3.71
N GLY A 107 -17.04 2.71 -3.11
CA GLY A 107 -17.73 2.97 -1.84
C GLY A 107 -16.82 2.94 -0.61
N ASP A 108 -15.59 2.41 -0.69
CA ASP A 108 -14.71 2.29 0.50
C ASP A 108 -14.38 3.65 1.14
N TYR A 109 -14.49 4.75 0.38
CA TYR A 109 -14.10 6.09 0.81
C TYR A 109 -15.28 7.03 1.04
N ASP A 110 -16.51 6.55 0.89
CA ASP A 110 -17.71 7.39 0.96
C ASP A 110 -17.94 7.98 2.37
N ASP A 111 -17.49 7.25 3.41
CA ASP A 111 -17.62 7.65 4.81
C ASP A 111 -16.42 8.46 5.33
N LEU A 112 -15.40 8.71 4.50
CA LEU A 112 -14.25 9.51 4.90
C LEU A 112 -14.67 10.97 5.06
N GLN A 113 -14.57 11.48 6.29
CA GLN A 113 -14.82 12.89 6.59
C GLN A 113 -13.48 13.63 6.61
N GLY A 114 -13.38 14.70 5.83
CA GLY A 114 -12.22 15.59 5.72
C GLY A 114 -12.37 16.86 6.52
#